data_AF-A0A841SSL4-F1
#
_entry.id   AF-A0A841SSL4-F1
#
_cell.length_a   1.000
_cell.length_b   1.000
_cell.length_c   1.000
_cell.angle_alpha   90.00
_cell.angle_beta   90.00
_cell.angle_gamma   90.00
#
_symmetry.space_group_name_H-M   'P 1'
#
loop_
_entity.id
_entity.type
_entity.pdbx_description
1 polymer ?
#
loop_
_entity_poly.entity_id
_entity_poly.type
_entity_poly.pdbx_seq_one_letter_code
_entity_poly.pdbx_strand_id
1 'polypeptide(L)'
;MRKKGKRWTAALLSAALALSAAPVVSQPDRAYAETGETVSAVIDSFDGYADDAAMQAAWARWQDVPDAQQQTDYVTRTLDARGGSGGSAGMKIDTVMDGAGWANLSRSIPEDSRDWSGYDGVTFWIRHDSGSADPLGLAVDLTSAGAYGMYSLKSGGTALLSDGQGGWTETAYSGNVLSIPDGFTGAVRIPFGEFAQAAWQCDSCSAPLADTSEMVGIQFGFNPADDNESAFTVDDIGLYRAERTLDDFGGYADDAALISTWNRWQDVPDAEQQSDYVRRSVDPEGGRGGTAGMKIETVKAGAGWANVSRSIPEGSRDWSDYDGVTFWIRHESGDAKALSLSIDLTSDGAYGMHSLRSSGIALLSDGQGGWTETAYSGGMLQVPDGFAGAVRLPFGEFAQAAWQCDSCSAPLTDTSGMVGFQFGFSPADYGASVFTVDDIGLYAIHSRAGASGMGDGGRDFRAEVRAGADRQSA
;
A
#
# COMPACT_ATOMS: atom_id res chain seq x y z
N MET A 1 46.56 -80.20 -36.34
CA MET A 1 47.06 -80.34 -34.96
C MET A 1 47.37 -78.95 -34.39
N ARG A 2 46.89 -78.68 -33.16
CA ARG A 2 47.21 -77.56 -32.21
C ARG A 2 46.78 -76.14 -32.64
N LYS A 3 45.62 -75.64 -32.15
CA LYS A 3 45.30 -75.01 -30.82
C LYS A 3 45.88 -73.60 -30.63
N LYS A 4 44.97 -72.62 -30.47
CA LYS A 4 44.88 -71.49 -29.48
C LYS A 4 43.93 -70.45 -30.11
N GLY A 5 42.75 -70.10 -29.61
CA GLY A 5 42.34 -69.91 -28.23
C GLY A 5 42.57 -68.45 -27.82
N LYS A 6 41.84 -67.48 -28.41
CA LYS A 6 41.87 -66.07 -27.99
C LYS A 6 40.68 -65.79 -27.07
N ARG A 7 41.03 -65.38 -25.85
CA ARG A 7 40.14 -64.91 -24.79
C ARG A 7 39.54 -63.56 -25.18
N TRP A 8 38.24 -63.40 -24.93
CA TRP A 8 37.56 -62.12 -24.92
C TRP A 8 37.82 -61.46 -23.57
N THR A 9 38.43 -60.28 -23.58
CA THR A 9 38.58 -59.43 -22.39
C THR A 9 37.45 -58.41 -22.44
N ALA A 10 36.56 -58.45 -21.45
CA ALA A 10 35.54 -57.45 -21.23
C ALA A 10 36.20 -56.13 -20.83
N ALA A 11 36.00 -55.08 -21.64
CA ALA A 11 36.31 -53.71 -21.25
C ALA A 11 35.06 -53.10 -20.61
N LEU A 12 35.17 -52.80 -19.32
CA LEU A 12 34.19 -52.01 -18.57
C LEU A 12 34.12 -50.60 -19.18
N LEU A 13 32.97 -50.28 -19.79
CA LEU A 13 32.60 -48.93 -20.15
C LEU A 13 32.27 -48.17 -18.85
N SER A 14 33.18 -47.31 -18.39
CA SER A 14 32.84 -46.30 -17.38
C SER A 14 32.28 -45.10 -18.13
N ALA A 15 30.96 -44.91 -18.04
CA ALA A 15 30.30 -43.70 -18.51
C ALA A 15 30.62 -42.55 -17.54
N ALA A 16 31.56 -41.68 -17.92
CA ALA A 16 31.71 -40.40 -17.28
C ALA A 16 30.59 -39.48 -17.79
N LEU A 17 29.55 -39.27 -16.96
CA LEU A 17 28.65 -38.14 -17.13
C LEU A 17 29.47 -36.86 -16.91
N ALA A 18 29.80 -36.17 -17.99
CA ALA A 18 30.17 -34.76 -17.92
C ALA A 18 28.89 -33.97 -17.63
N LEU A 19 28.64 -33.65 -16.36
CA LEU A 19 27.73 -32.57 -16.00
C LEU A 19 28.35 -31.27 -16.54
N SER A 20 27.85 -30.76 -17.65
CA SER A 20 28.06 -29.36 -18.01
C SER A 20 27.30 -28.53 -16.99
N ALA A 21 28.01 -27.90 -16.06
CA ALA A 21 27.45 -26.86 -15.22
C ALA A 21 26.96 -25.74 -16.13
N ALA A 22 25.64 -25.56 -16.21
CA ALA A 22 25.06 -24.36 -16.79
C ALA A 22 25.56 -23.16 -15.96
N PRO A 23 25.88 -22.02 -16.60
CA PRO A 23 26.19 -20.81 -15.85
C PRO A 23 24.98 -20.46 -14.98
N VAL A 24 25.20 -20.41 -13.67
CA VAL A 24 24.28 -19.80 -12.72
C VAL A 24 24.18 -18.34 -13.11
N VAL A 25 23.11 -17.98 -13.81
CA VAL A 25 22.68 -16.59 -13.90
C VAL A 25 22.20 -16.25 -12.50
N SER A 26 22.99 -15.44 -11.79
CA SER A 26 22.56 -14.81 -10.54
C SER A 26 21.30 -14.00 -10.83
N GLN A 27 20.14 -14.53 -10.47
CA GLN A 27 18.94 -13.72 -10.29
C GLN A 27 19.25 -12.75 -9.14
N PRO A 28 19.02 -11.44 -9.30
CA PRO A 28 19.06 -10.55 -8.15
C PRO A 28 17.95 -10.99 -7.19
N ASP A 29 18.32 -11.19 -5.93
CA ASP A 29 17.42 -11.42 -4.80
C ASP A 29 16.30 -10.37 -4.84
N ARG A 30 15.09 -10.80 -5.25
CA ARG A 30 13.85 -10.03 -5.09
C ARG A 30 12.98 -10.81 -4.13
N ALA A 31 13.24 -10.64 -2.85
CA ALA A 31 12.26 -10.93 -1.82
C ALA A 31 11.25 -9.78 -1.83
N TYR A 32 10.14 -9.95 -2.55
CA TYR A 32 8.91 -9.26 -2.16
C TYR A 32 8.32 -10.08 -1.02
N ALA A 33 8.18 -9.48 0.15
CA ALA A 33 7.61 -10.15 1.31
C ALA A 33 6.16 -10.57 0.99
N GLU A 34 5.87 -11.83 1.28
CA GLU A 34 4.52 -12.40 1.22
C GLU A 34 3.61 -11.71 2.25
N THR A 35 2.42 -11.32 1.80
CA THR A 35 1.25 -10.94 2.62
C THR A 35 1.49 -9.91 3.73
N GLY A 36 1.67 -8.66 3.35
CA GLY A 36 1.57 -7.48 4.22
C GLY A 36 1.37 -6.24 3.34
N GLU A 37 0.49 -5.33 3.73
CA GLU A 37 0.40 -4.05 3.04
C GLU A 37 1.70 -3.28 3.34
N THR A 38 2.63 -3.23 2.39
CA THR A 38 3.93 -2.60 2.61
C THR A 38 3.74 -1.12 2.91
N VAL A 39 4.24 -0.69 4.07
CA VAL A 39 4.17 0.69 4.54
C VAL A 39 5.17 1.53 3.79
N SER A 40 4.72 2.69 3.29
CA SER A 40 5.52 3.58 2.44
C SER A 40 6.80 3.97 3.18
N ALA A 41 6.77 4.57 4.38
CA ALA A 41 7.99 4.83 5.19
C ALA A 41 7.94 4.17 6.56
N VAL A 42 8.69 3.07 6.76
CA VAL A 42 8.74 2.36 8.04
C VAL A 42 9.47 3.21 9.09
N ILE A 43 8.76 3.62 10.12
CA ILE A 43 9.29 4.21 11.35
C ILE A 43 9.82 3.09 12.25
N ASP A 44 9.08 1.99 12.37
CA ASP A 44 9.49 0.77 13.07
C ASP A 44 8.69 -0.45 12.61
N SER A 45 9.36 -1.52 12.22
CA SER A 45 8.75 -2.85 11.95
C SER A 45 9.08 -3.87 13.03
N PHE A 46 9.80 -3.48 14.09
CA PHE A 46 10.23 -4.31 15.22
C PHE A 46 11.12 -5.53 14.91
N ASP A 47 11.24 -5.97 13.66
CA ASP A 47 12.08 -7.09 13.22
C ASP A 47 13.58 -6.89 13.46
N GLY A 48 14.00 -5.63 13.61
CA GLY A 48 15.40 -5.25 13.83
C GLY A 48 15.89 -5.42 15.27
N TYR A 49 15.00 -5.64 16.24
CA TYR A 49 15.38 -5.74 17.65
C TYR A 49 15.85 -7.14 18.02
N ALA A 50 16.98 -7.22 18.72
CA ALA A 50 17.53 -8.48 19.20
C ALA A 50 16.71 -9.08 20.37
N ASP A 51 16.13 -8.22 21.21
CA ASP A 51 15.38 -8.58 22.41
C ASP A 51 14.47 -7.43 22.88
N ASP A 52 13.65 -7.73 23.89
CA ASP A 52 12.76 -6.76 24.54
C ASP A 52 13.52 -5.53 25.05
N ALA A 53 14.72 -5.70 25.61
CA ALA A 53 15.47 -4.59 26.19
C ALA A 53 15.90 -3.57 25.12
N ALA A 54 16.30 -4.04 23.94
CA ALA A 54 16.64 -3.18 22.81
C ALA A 54 15.40 -2.40 22.31
N MET A 55 14.25 -3.06 22.19
CA MET A 55 12.99 -2.41 21.81
C MET A 55 12.53 -1.39 22.84
N GLN A 56 12.55 -1.76 24.13
CA GLN A 56 12.17 -0.89 25.24
C GLN A 56 13.10 0.33 25.42
N ALA A 57 14.35 0.25 24.95
CA ALA A 57 15.27 1.39 24.92
C ALA A 57 14.93 2.39 23.81
N ALA A 58 14.37 1.91 22.68
CA ALA A 58 13.94 2.74 21.57
C ALA A 58 12.55 3.36 21.77
N TRP A 59 11.69 2.68 22.51
CA TRP A 59 10.34 3.13 22.87
C TRP A 59 10.30 3.57 24.32
N ALA A 60 10.32 4.88 24.57
CA ALA A 60 10.21 5.42 25.93
C ALA A 60 8.79 5.23 26.47
N ARG A 61 8.68 5.01 27.78
CA ARG A 61 7.40 4.89 28.49
C ARG A 61 7.11 6.17 29.26
N TRP A 62 5.86 6.58 29.28
CA TRP A 62 5.30 7.46 30.31
C TRP A 62 3.98 6.89 30.84
N GLN A 63 3.62 7.22 32.07
CA GLN A 63 2.37 6.75 32.69
C GLN A 63 1.86 7.77 33.72
N ASP A 64 0.55 7.96 33.77
CA ASP A 64 -0.13 8.85 34.72
C ASP A 64 -0.48 8.09 36.00
N VAL A 65 0.45 8.15 36.96
CA VAL A 65 0.33 7.52 38.29
C VAL A 65 0.87 8.46 39.36
N PRO A 66 0.46 8.31 40.64
CA PRO A 66 1.06 9.05 41.74
C PRO A 66 2.59 8.93 41.75
N ASP A 67 3.31 9.99 42.15
CA ASP A 67 4.78 10.02 42.08
C ASP A 67 5.48 8.86 42.77
N ALA A 68 4.90 8.36 43.87
CA ALA A 68 5.42 7.21 44.61
C ALA A 68 5.39 5.89 43.82
N GLN A 69 4.65 5.83 42.70
CA GLN A 69 4.37 4.65 41.89
C GLN A 69 4.94 4.76 40.47
N GLN A 70 5.67 5.83 40.13
CA GLN A 70 6.27 6.00 38.78
C GLN A 70 7.26 4.89 38.38
N GLN A 71 7.80 4.14 39.34
CA GLN A 71 8.71 3.01 39.11
C GLN A 71 7.98 1.67 38.92
N THR A 72 6.68 1.63 39.17
CA THR A 72 5.85 0.46 38.98
C THR A 72 5.36 0.42 37.55
N ASP A 73 5.61 -0.66 36.84
CA ASP A 73 5.13 -0.80 35.46
C ASP A 73 3.67 -1.24 35.50
N TYR A 74 2.76 -0.39 35.01
CA TYR A 74 1.33 -0.72 34.84
C TYR A 74 1.06 -1.38 33.48
N VAL A 75 2.02 -1.26 32.57
CA VAL A 75 2.00 -1.86 31.25
C VAL A 75 3.34 -2.54 30.98
N THR A 76 3.30 -3.71 30.37
CA THR A 76 4.49 -4.37 29.83
C THR A 76 4.53 -4.23 28.32
N ARG A 77 5.75 -4.23 27.79
CA ARG A 77 6.02 -4.17 26.35
C ARG A 77 7.06 -5.22 26.00
N THR A 78 6.69 -6.19 25.20
CA THR A 78 7.57 -7.29 24.77
C THR A 78 7.50 -7.46 23.27
N LEU A 79 8.55 -8.02 22.68
CA LEU A 79 8.54 -8.45 21.29
C LEU A 79 7.71 -9.72 21.18
N ASP A 80 6.64 -9.65 20.41
CA ASP A 80 5.92 -10.83 19.95
C ASP A 80 6.49 -11.26 18.59
N ALA A 81 7.50 -12.13 18.65
CA ALA A 81 8.36 -12.49 17.52
C ALA A 81 7.63 -13.10 16.29
N ARG A 82 6.34 -13.43 16.41
CA ARG A 82 5.50 -13.91 15.29
C ARG A 82 4.06 -13.41 15.35
N GLY A 83 3.78 -12.44 16.22
CA GLY A 83 2.44 -11.91 16.40
C GLY A 83 2.16 -10.63 15.61
N GLY A 84 3.15 -10.15 14.86
CA GLY A 84 3.01 -9.02 13.95
C GLY A 84 2.34 -9.38 12.63
N SER A 85 2.30 -8.40 11.75
CA SER A 85 1.74 -8.46 10.39
C SER A 85 2.44 -9.54 9.56
N GLY A 86 1.69 -10.45 8.94
CA GLY A 86 2.28 -11.52 8.12
C GLY A 86 3.21 -12.48 8.89
N GLY A 87 3.21 -12.46 10.23
CA GLY A 87 4.06 -13.30 11.07
C GLY A 87 5.44 -12.71 11.41
N SER A 88 5.64 -11.40 11.19
CA SER A 88 6.77 -10.59 11.69
C SER A 88 6.79 -10.46 13.21
N ALA A 89 7.85 -9.84 13.74
CA ALA A 89 7.87 -9.38 15.12
C ALA A 89 7.02 -8.12 15.28
N GLY A 90 6.23 -8.02 16.34
CA GLY A 90 5.52 -6.79 16.71
C GLY A 90 5.76 -6.41 18.18
N MET A 91 5.44 -5.18 18.57
CA MET A 91 5.43 -4.81 19.99
C MET A 91 4.09 -5.18 20.60
N LYS A 92 4.09 -6.21 21.45
CA LYS A 92 2.95 -6.56 22.29
C LYS A 92 2.95 -5.70 23.55
N ILE A 93 1.78 -5.18 23.85
CA ILE A 93 1.50 -4.34 24.99
C ILE A 93 0.43 -5.04 25.82
N ASP A 94 0.71 -5.25 27.10
CA ASP A 94 -0.23 -5.86 28.05
C ASP A 94 -0.40 -4.92 29.24
N THR A 95 -1.65 -4.71 29.67
CA THR A 95 -1.93 -4.16 30.99
C THR A 95 -1.57 -5.19 32.05
N VAL A 96 -0.64 -4.85 32.95
CA VAL A 96 -0.22 -5.76 34.04
C VAL A 96 -0.92 -5.47 35.36
N MET A 97 -1.36 -4.23 35.57
CA MET A 97 -2.14 -3.81 36.74
C MET A 97 -2.99 -2.59 36.42
N ASP A 98 -4.18 -2.55 37.00
CA ASP A 98 -5.12 -1.43 36.90
C ASP A 98 -4.64 -0.23 37.72
N GLY A 99 -5.01 0.98 37.29
CA GLY A 99 -4.93 2.19 38.12
C GLY A 99 -4.01 3.30 37.62
N ALA A 100 -3.33 3.10 36.49
CA ALA A 100 -2.78 4.22 35.72
C ALA A 100 -3.91 4.82 34.87
N GLY A 101 -4.08 6.15 34.95
CA GLY A 101 -5.11 6.83 34.15
C GLY A 101 -4.73 6.93 32.67
N TRP A 102 -3.43 6.88 32.36
CA TRP A 102 -2.89 6.83 31.00
C TRP A 102 -1.54 6.11 31.00
N ALA A 103 -1.25 5.38 29.93
CA ALA A 103 0.07 4.88 29.61
C ALA A 103 0.41 5.26 28.17
N ASN A 104 1.61 5.79 27.96
CA ASN A 104 2.09 6.29 26.69
C ASN A 104 3.42 5.61 26.32
N LEU A 105 3.53 5.24 25.05
CA LEU A 105 4.72 4.65 24.44
C LEU A 105 5.16 5.55 23.30
N SER A 106 6.32 6.19 23.46
CA SER A 106 6.81 7.21 22.52
C SER A 106 8.12 6.80 21.85
N ARG A 107 8.23 7.05 20.56
CA ARG A 107 9.46 6.88 19.78
C ARG A 107 9.91 8.23 19.25
N SER A 108 11.20 8.53 19.42
CA SER A 108 11.83 9.68 18.78
C SER A 108 12.18 9.39 17.33
N ILE A 109 11.99 10.37 16.45
CA ILE A 109 12.28 10.25 15.02
C ILE A 109 13.72 10.74 14.75
N PRO A 110 14.57 9.89 14.13
CA PRO A 110 15.91 10.27 13.68
C PRO A 110 15.89 11.49 12.77
N GLU A 111 16.92 12.34 12.84
CA GLU A 111 17.01 13.63 12.14
C GLU A 111 16.82 13.51 10.62
N ASP A 112 17.36 12.46 10.01
CA ASP A 112 17.28 12.15 8.59
C ASP A 112 15.90 11.66 8.13
N SER A 113 14.99 11.36 9.05
CA SER A 113 13.64 10.83 8.80
C SER A 113 12.53 11.75 9.28
N ARG A 114 12.82 13.02 9.59
CA ARG A 114 11.85 13.98 10.15
C ARG A 114 10.96 14.68 9.12
N ASP A 115 11.37 14.71 7.85
CA ASP A 115 10.60 15.34 6.79
C ASP A 115 9.51 14.40 6.28
N TRP A 116 8.29 14.63 6.75
CA TRP A 116 7.10 13.88 6.39
C TRP A 116 6.20 14.64 5.40
N SER A 117 6.70 15.71 4.78
CA SER A 117 5.92 16.56 3.86
C SER A 117 5.43 15.86 2.58
N GLY A 118 6.03 14.73 2.21
CA GLY A 118 5.64 13.91 1.07
C GLY A 118 4.56 12.85 1.35
N TYR A 119 4.02 12.79 2.57
CA TYR A 119 3.05 11.79 3.00
C TYR A 119 1.73 12.43 3.41
N ASP A 120 0.67 11.62 3.45
CA ASP A 120 -0.67 12.08 3.78
C ASP A 120 -1.06 11.75 5.23
N GLY A 121 -0.32 10.87 5.90
CA GLY A 121 -0.58 10.52 7.29
C GLY A 121 0.32 9.41 7.84
N VAL A 122 -0.05 8.92 9.01
CA VAL A 122 0.59 7.77 9.67
C VAL A 122 -0.20 6.49 9.46
N THR A 123 0.50 5.37 9.40
CA THR A 123 -0.09 4.04 9.31
C THR A 123 0.57 3.10 10.30
N PHE A 124 -0.16 2.11 10.75
CA PHE A 124 0.36 1.01 11.56
C PHE A 124 -0.56 -0.18 11.43
N TRP A 125 -0.02 -1.37 11.66
CA TRP A 125 -0.81 -2.57 11.87
C TRP A 125 -1.10 -2.74 13.35
N ILE A 126 -2.31 -3.21 13.67
CA ILE A 126 -2.71 -3.51 15.05
C ILE A 126 -3.52 -4.80 15.10
N ARG A 127 -3.26 -5.59 16.14
CA ARG A 127 -4.09 -6.71 16.57
C ARG A 127 -4.52 -6.48 18.01
N HIS A 128 -5.82 -6.41 18.22
CA HIS A 128 -6.42 -6.27 19.54
C HIS A 128 -7.08 -7.59 19.94
N ASP A 129 -6.43 -8.32 20.84
CA ASP A 129 -6.85 -9.64 21.30
C ASP A 129 -6.98 -9.62 22.83
N SER A 130 -7.91 -8.84 23.35
CA SER A 130 -8.16 -8.79 24.81
C SER A 130 -9.02 -9.97 25.27
N GLY A 131 -9.85 -10.52 24.38
CA GLY A 131 -10.88 -11.50 24.74
C GLY A 131 -12.01 -10.91 25.60
N SER A 132 -12.02 -9.59 25.78
CA SER A 132 -13.09 -8.80 26.38
C SER A 132 -14.03 -8.28 25.28
N ALA A 133 -15.27 -7.94 25.63
CA ALA A 133 -16.19 -7.35 24.64
C ALA A 133 -15.94 -5.85 24.40
N ASP A 134 -15.03 -5.25 25.17
CA ASP A 134 -14.82 -3.80 25.19
C ASP A 134 -13.76 -3.40 24.14
N PRO A 135 -14.00 -2.31 23.38
CA PRO A 135 -13.02 -1.83 22.41
C PRO A 135 -11.84 -1.14 23.11
N LEU A 136 -10.65 -1.27 22.53
CA LEU A 136 -9.47 -0.53 22.97
C LEU A 136 -9.60 0.95 22.58
N GLY A 137 -9.45 1.85 23.56
CA GLY A 137 -9.31 3.29 23.32
C GLY A 137 -7.87 3.70 23.06
N LEU A 138 -7.47 3.81 21.78
CA LEU A 138 -6.11 4.15 21.39
C LEU A 138 -5.95 5.64 21.06
N ALA A 139 -5.15 6.36 21.84
CA ALA A 139 -4.63 7.67 21.49
C ALA A 139 -3.41 7.52 20.57
N VAL A 140 -3.31 8.38 19.57
CA VAL A 140 -2.12 8.52 18.72
C VAL A 140 -1.73 9.99 18.70
N ASP A 141 -0.51 10.30 19.11
CA ASP A 141 0.02 11.66 19.11
C ASP A 141 1.27 11.76 18.24
N LEU A 142 1.41 12.88 17.53
CA LEU A 142 2.59 13.24 16.77
C LEU A 142 3.28 14.43 17.40
N THR A 143 4.61 14.46 17.40
CA THR A 143 5.39 15.58 17.93
C THR A 143 6.20 16.23 16.82
N SER A 144 6.13 17.55 16.68
CA SER A 144 7.01 18.38 15.86
C SER A 144 8.01 19.14 16.74
N ALA A 145 9.06 19.69 16.12
CA ALA A 145 10.12 20.41 16.84
C ALA A 145 9.67 21.77 17.46
N GLY A 146 8.47 22.25 17.12
CA GLY A 146 7.96 23.54 17.55
C GLY A 146 7.53 23.59 19.02
N ALA A 147 7.41 24.82 19.56
CA ALA A 147 6.79 25.03 20.87
C ALA A 147 5.32 24.56 20.84
N TYR A 148 4.88 23.86 21.89
CA TYR A 148 3.58 23.18 21.91
C TYR A 148 3.39 22.24 20.71
N GLY A 149 4.47 21.56 20.30
CA GLY A 149 4.51 20.78 19.08
C GLY A 149 3.83 19.41 19.14
N MET A 150 2.94 19.14 20.10
CA MET A 150 2.27 17.84 20.15
C MET A 150 0.87 17.94 19.56
N TYR A 151 0.52 16.96 18.73
CA TYR A 151 -0.73 16.93 18.01
C TYR A 151 -1.42 15.61 18.29
N SER A 152 -2.61 15.69 18.87
CA SER A 152 -3.46 14.54 19.16
C SER A 152 -4.53 14.40 18.09
N LEU A 153 -5.19 13.24 18.06
CA LEU A 153 -6.41 13.06 17.26
C LEU A 153 -7.44 14.16 17.61
N LYS A 154 -7.95 14.84 16.60
CA LYS A 154 -8.94 15.92 16.78
C LYS A 154 -10.28 15.34 17.21
N SER A 155 -11.04 16.09 18.02
CA SER A 155 -12.38 15.65 18.41
C SER A 155 -13.30 15.50 17.20
N GLY A 156 -13.99 14.35 17.09
CA GLY A 156 -14.94 14.07 16.01
C GLY A 156 -14.30 13.74 14.66
N GLY A 157 -12.99 13.44 14.64
CA GLY A 157 -12.30 12.92 13.47
C GLY A 157 -12.57 11.44 13.18
N THR A 158 -11.89 10.91 12.16
CA THR A 158 -11.99 9.51 11.73
C THR A 158 -10.63 8.92 11.37
N ALA A 159 -10.45 7.61 11.54
CA ALA A 159 -9.35 6.86 10.96
C ALA A 159 -9.89 5.86 9.94
N LEU A 160 -9.02 5.35 9.08
CA LEU A 160 -9.34 4.30 8.13
C LEU A 160 -8.80 2.97 8.67
N LEU A 161 -9.65 1.96 8.77
CA LEU A 161 -9.28 0.59 9.20
C LEU A 161 -9.45 -0.38 8.03
N SER A 162 -8.50 -1.29 7.85
CA SER A 162 -8.53 -2.38 6.86
C SER A 162 -8.17 -3.69 7.56
N ASP A 163 -9.06 -4.67 7.51
CA ASP A 163 -8.86 -6.02 8.08
C ASP A 163 -8.13 -6.99 7.12
N GLY A 164 -7.59 -6.46 6.01
CA GLY A 164 -6.96 -7.26 4.96
C GLY A 164 -7.93 -7.97 4.01
N GLN A 165 -9.24 -7.90 4.25
CA GLN A 165 -10.30 -8.36 3.34
C GLN A 165 -10.71 -7.26 2.34
N GLY A 166 -9.80 -6.34 2.03
CA GLY A 166 -9.97 -5.33 0.98
C GLY A 166 -10.87 -4.15 1.36
N GLY A 167 -10.36 -2.95 1.10
CA GLY A 167 -11.06 -1.70 1.38
C GLY A 167 -10.71 -1.11 2.74
N TRP A 168 -11.12 0.14 2.91
CA TRP A 168 -10.90 0.91 4.13
C TRP A 168 -12.27 1.30 4.70
N THR A 169 -12.46 1.08 5.99
CA THR A 169 -13.65 1.49 6.73
C THR A 169 -13.32 2.71 7.58
N GLU A 170 -14.08 3.78 7.41
CA GLU A 170 -13.99 4.94 8.31
C GLU A 170 -14.50 4.59 9.71
N THR A 171 -13.66 4.84 10.71
CA THR A 171 -13.96 4.63 12.13
C THR A 171 -13.84 5.97 12.85
N ALA A 172 -14.94 6.43 13.42
CA ALA A 172 -14.98 7.70 14.15
C ALA A 172 -14.26 7.60 15.50
N TYR A 173 -13.65 8.71 15.91
CA TYR A 173 -13.05 8.83 17.24
C TYR A 173 -14.11 9.03 18.32
N SER A 174 -13.86 8.47 19.50
CA SER A 174 -14.60 8.80 20.71
C SER A 174 -13.83 9.88 21.46
N GLY A 175 -14.18 11.15 21.24
CA GLY A 175 -13.31 12.24 21.70
C GLY A 175 -12.02 12.29 20.86
N ASN A 176 -10.87 12.10 21.49
CA ASN A 176 -9.54 12.07 20.87
C ASN A 176 -8.90 10.67 20.87
N VAL A 177 -9.69 9.61 21.03
CA VAL A 177 -9.22 8.22 20.96
C VAL A 177 -9.88 7.47 19.82
N LEU A 178 -9.09 6.66 19.13
CA LEU A 178 -9.53 5.70 18.14
C LEU A 178 -10.04 4.44 18.84
N SER A 179 -11.28 4.06 18.57
CA SER A 179 -11.88 2.84 19.10
C SER A 179 -11.52 1.64 18.21
N ILE A 180 -10.72 0.71 18.73
CA ILE A 180 -10.35 -0.54 18.04
C ILE A 180 -11.19 -1.70 18.60
N PRO A 181 -12.06 -2.33 17.80
CA PRO A 181 -12.87 -3.46 18.27
C PRO A 181 -12.01 -4.63 18.78
N ASP A 182 -12.52 -5.39 19.76
CA ASP A 182 -11.90 -6.68 20.12
C ASP A 182 -11.93 -7.65 18.94
N GLY A 183 -10.85 -8.41 18.78
CA GLY A 183 -10.62 -9.30 17.65
C GLY A 183 -10.26 -8.59 16.34
N PHE A 184 -10.17 -7.26 16.32
CA PHE A 184 -9.69 -6.55 15.14
C PHE A 184 -8.22 -6.87 14.90
N THR A 185 -7.90 -7.24 13.67
CA THR A 185 -6.54 -7.46 13.18
C THR A 185 -6.43 -6.79 11.82
N GLY A 186 -5.57 -5.78 11.69
CA GLY A 186 -5.51 -5.05 10.44
C GLY A 186 -4.68 -3.78 10.47
N ALA A 187 -4.65 -3.11 9.33
CA ALA A 187 -3.99 -1.82 9.17
C ALA A 187 -4.91 -0.67 9.57
N VAL A 188 -4.30 0.37 10.14
CA VAL A 188 -4.91 1.65 10.48
C VAL A 188 -4.18 2.75 9.73
N ARG A 189 -4.92 3.66 9.11
CA ARG A 189 -4.41 4.89 8.50
C ARG A 189 -5.06 6.11 9.12
N ILE A 190 -4.24 7.08 9.51
CA ILE A 190 -4.67 8.32 10.12
C ILE A 190 -4.09 9.49 9.30
N PRO A 191 -4.91 10.20 8.51
CA PRO A 191 -4.47 11.37 7.77
C PRO A 191 -3.90 12.46 8.69
N PHE A 192 -2.90 13.22 8.25
CA PHE A 192 -2.37 14.35 9.02
C PHE A 192 -3.44 15.41 9.35
N GLY A 193 -4.45 15.55 8.49
CA GLY A 193 -5.62 16.41 8.72
C GLY A 193 -6.52 15.99 9.89
N GLU A 194 -6.29 14.80 10.47
CA GLU A 194 -6.98 14.30 11.66
C GLU A 194 -6.27 14.68 12.96
N PHE A 195 -5.11 15.33 12.87
CA PHE A 195 -4.36 15.78 14.03
C PHE A 195 -4.55 17.28 14.28
N ALA A 196 -4.75 17.62 15.55
CA ALA A 196 -4.80 19.00 16.04
C ALA A 196 -3.93 19.13 17.28
N GLN A 197 -3.38 20.32 17.48
CA GLN A 197 -2.53 20.63 18.63
C GLN A 197 -3.23 20.23 19.92
N ALA A 198 -2.52 19.49 20.77
CA ALA A 198 -3.12 18.90 21.95
C ALA A 198 -3.58 19.98 22.93
N ALA A 199 -4.87 19.99 23.27
CA ALA A 199 -5.49 21.07 24.05
C ALA A 199 -4.89 21.24 25.46
N TRP A 200 -4.28 20.20 26.03
CA TRP A 200 -3.64 20.28 27.35
C TRP A 200 -2.31 21.03 27.32
N GLN A 201 -1.72 21.28 26.15
CA GLN A 201 -0.47 22.01 26.02
C GLN A 201 -0.65 23.51 26.28
N CYS A 202 -1.82 24.07 25.97
CA CYS A 202 -2.16 25.46 26.24
C CYS A 202 -3.68 25.72 26.15
N ASP A 203 -4.18 26.75 26.84
CA ASP A 203 -5.61 27.07 26.95
C ASP A 203 -6.36 27.27 25.61
N SER A 204 -5.65 27.53 24.52
CA SER A 204 -6.21 27.75 23.17
C SER A 204 -5.56 26.88 22.09
N CYS A 205 -4.92 25.77 22.49
CA CYS A 205 -4.26 24.86 21.57
C CYS A 205 -5.30 24.07 20.78
N SER A 206 -5.39 24.35 19.48
CA SER A 206 -6.29 23.65 18.55
C SER A 206 -5.85 23.77 17.09
N ALA A 207 -4.63 24.22 16.84
CA ALA A 207 -4.14 24.43 15.49
C ALA A 207 -4.02 23.08 14.75
N PRO A 208 -4.41 22.99 13.47
CA PRO A 208 -4.19 21.78 12.70
C PRO A 208 -2.70 21.52 12.50
N LEU A 209 -2.32 20.25 12.33
CA LEU A 209 -0.97 19.90 11.90
C LEU A 209 -0.78 20.33 10.43
N ALA A 210 -0.19 21.50 10.23
CA ALA A 210 -0.03 22.10 8.90
C ALA A 210 1.38 21.93 8.31
N ASP A 211 2.39 21.73 9.16
CA ASP A 211 3.78 21.56 8.76
C ASP A 211 4.31 20.23 9.29
N THR A 212 4.60 19.33 8.37
CA THR A 212 5.14 17.99 8.64
C THR A 212 6.59 17.87 8.19
N SER A 213 7.28 18.98 7.89
CA SER A 213 8.68 18.96 7.44
C SER A 213 9.69 18.67 8.56
N GLU A 214 9.28 18.78 9.84
CA GLU A 214 10.14 18.51 11.00
C GLU A 214 9.40 17.80 12.14
N MET A 215 9.17 16.51 11.95
CA MET A 215 8.52 15.62 12.93
C MET A 215 9.56 14.92 13.80
N VAL A 216 9.42 14.99 15.12
CA VAL A 216 10.42 14.52 16.09
C VAL A 216 9.96 13.33 16.92
N GLY A 217 8.66 12.99 16.90
CA GLY A 217 8.15 11.86 17.68
C GLY A 217 6.78 11.35 17.24
N ILE A 218 6.51 10.09 17.57
CA ILE A 218 5.19 9.46 17.54
C ILE A 218 4.93 8.79 18.90
N GLN A 219 3.69 8.80 19.35
CA GLN A 219 3.26 8.22 20.61
C GLN A 219 1.96 7.45 20.46
N PHE A 220 1.88 6.29 21.09
CA PHE A 220 0.66 5.52 21.30
C PHE A 220 0.28 5.58 22.78
N GLY A 221 -0.96 5.97 23.06
CA GLY A 221 -1.50 6.09 24.41
C GLY A 221 -2.77 5.28 24.59
N PHE A 222 -3.03 4.80 25.81
CA PHE A 222 -4.30 4.17 26.19
C PHE A 222 -4.52 4.33 27.70
N ASN A 223 -5.70 3.95 28.22
CA ASN A 223 -6.02 4.08 29.64
C ASN A 223 -6.07 2.69 30.31
N PRO A 224 -5.00 2.23 30.99
CA PRO A 224 -4.98 0.94 31.67
C PRO A 224 -6.06 0.75 32.74
N ALA A 225 -6.65 1.83 33.28
CA ALA A 225 -7.75 1.72 34.25
C ALA A 225 -9.10 1.41 33.58
N ASP A 226 -9.29 1.83 32.33
CA ASP A 226 -10.49 1.52 31.54
C ASP A 226 -10.28 0.24 30.69
N ASP A 227 -9.03 -0.05 30.31
CA ASP A 227 -8.59 -1.14 29.43
C ASP A 227 -7.78 -2.21 30.21
N ASN A 228 -8.31 -2.67 31.34
CA ASN A 228 -7.55 -3.41 32.34
C ASN A 228 -7.20 -4.87 31.99
N GLU A 229 -7.85 -5.45 30.99
CA GLU A 229 -7.54 -6.77 30.41
C GLU A 229 -7.04 -6.66 28.96
N SER A 230 -6.77 -5.45 28.48
CA SER A 230 -6.41 -5.25 27.08
C SER A 230 -4.97 -5.68 26.81
N ALA A 231 -4.85 -6.58 25.84
CA ALA A 231 -3.60 -6.97 25.21
C ALA A 231 -3.70 -6.65 23.72
N PHE A 232 -2.76 -5.87 23.22
CA PHE A 232 -2.70 -5.56 21.80
C PHE A 232 -1.27 -5.56 21.28
N THR A 233 -1.13 -5.87 20.00
CA THR A 233 0.15 -5.85 19.30
C THR A 233 0.10 -4.75 18.26
N VAL A 234 1.12 -3.89 18.24
CA VAL A 234 1.32 -2.91 17.16
C VAL A 234 2.54 -3.32 16.35
N ASP A 235 2.44 -3.13 15.04
CA ASP A 235 3.49 -3.45 14.08
C ASP A 235 3.44 -2.49 12.87
N ASP A 236 4.42 -2.58 11.96
CA ASP A 236 4.48 -1.86 10.70
C ASP A 236 4.18 -0.36 10.86
N ILE A 237 4.75 0.28 11.88
CA ILE A 237 4.52 1.69 12.14
C ILE A 237 5.25 2.48 11.08
N GLY A 238 4.55 3.41 10.44
CA GLY A 238 5.16 4.26 9.44
C GLY A 238 4.25 5.34 8.90
N LEU A 239 4.61 5.82 7.71
CA LEU A 239 3.89 6.85 6.98
C LEU A 239 3.21 6.23 5.77
N TYR A 240 2.03 6.74 5.42
CA TYR A 240 1.36 6.35 4.18
C TYR A 240 1.12 7.57 3.30
N ARG A 241 1.06 7.28 2.00
CA ARG A 241 0.57 8.21 0.99
C ARG A 241 -0.75 7.67 0.48
N ALA A 242 -1.77 8.52 0.46
CA ALA A 242 -3.09 8.17 -0.02
C ALA A 242 -3.01 7.86 -1.52
N GLU A 243 -3.81 6.89 -1.93
CA GLU A 243 -4.02 6.65 -3.36
C GLU A 243 -4.63 7.91 -3.98
N ARG A 244 -4.20 8.24 -5.20
CA ARG A 244 -4.76 9.37 -5.94
C ARG A 244 -5.72 8.89 -6.99
N THR A 245 -7.00 9.20 -6.83
CA THR A 245 -8.01 8.97 -7.84
C THR A 245 -7.75 9.84 -9.07
N LEU A 246 -7.70 9.20 -10.23
CA LEU A 246 -7.73 9.84 -11.55
C LEU A 246 -9.16 9.89 -12.09
N ASP A 247 -9.94 8.81 -11.93
CA ASP A 247 -11.36 8.72 -12.24
C ASP A 247 -12.06 7.70 -11.32
N ASP A 248 -13.15 8.11 -10.67
CA ASP A 248 -14.08 7.24 -9.92
C ASP A 248 -15.43 7.10 -10.63
N PHE A 249 -15.58 7.69 -11.82
CA PHE A 249 -16.78 7.72 -12.64
C PHE A 249 -18.06 8.29 -11.99
N GLY A 250 -18.02 8.70 -10.72
CA GLY A 250 -19.17 9.26 -9.99
C GLY A 250 -19.58 10.65 -10.46
N GLY A 251 -18.69 11.35 -11.17
CA GLY A 251 -18.92 12.71 -11.69
C GLY A 251 -19.66 12.81 -13.02
N TYR A 252 -19.89 11.71 -13.73
CA TYR A 252 -20.53 11.74 -15.06
C TYR A 252 -22.05 11.74 -14.97
N ALA A 253 -22.70 12.77 -15.53
CA ALA A 253 -24.16 12.89 -15.53
C ALA A 253 -24.85 11.86 -16.44
N ASP A 254 -24.19 11.47 -17.54
CA ASP A 254 -24.68 10.53 -18.54
C ASP A 254 -23.53 9.96 -19.40
N ASP A 255 -23.88 9.05 -20.32
CA ASP A 255 -22.95 8.45 -21.28
C ASP A 255 -22.28 9.48 -22.19
N ALA A 256 -22.94 10.60 -22.51
CA ALA A 256 -22.38 11.60 -23.41
C ALA A 256 -21.23 12.35 -22.71
N ALA A 257 -21.39 12.70 -21.42
CA ALA A 257 -20.34 13.27 -20.60
C ALA A 257 -19.13 12.32 -20.49
N LEU A 258 -19.38 11.03 -20.24
CA LEU A 258 -18.33 10.01 -20.17
C LEU A 258 -17.58 9.87 -21.51
N ILE A 259 -18.31 9.73 -22.62
CA ILE A 259 -17.76 9.59 -23.98
C ILE A 259 -16.96 10.83 -24.41
N SER A 260 -17.27 12.01 -23.90
CA SER A 260 -16.50 13.23 -24.19
C SER A 260 -15.13 13.26 -23.51
N THR A 261 -14.96 12.51 -22.42
CA THR A 261 -13.72 12.47 -21.62
C THR A 261 -12.88 11.25 -21.95
N TRP A 262 -13.53 10.10 -22.06
CA TRP A 262 -12.92 8.86 -22.50
C TRP A 262 -13.11 8.76 -24.01
N ASN A 263 -12.01 8.82 -24.75
CA ASN A 263 -11.96 8.68 -26.20
C ASN A 263 -11.82 7.21 -26.60
N ARG A 264 -12.24 6.89 -27.82
CA ARG A 264 -12.12 5.54 -28.38
C ARG A 264 -11.33 5.60 -29.67
N TRP A 265 -10.44 4.66 -29.83
CA TRP A 265 -9.85 4.31 -31.12
C TRP A 265 -10.11 2.84 -31.41
N GLN A 266 -10.25 2.45 -32.68
CA GLN A 266 -10.50 1.07 -33.06
C GLN A 266 -9.92 0.79 -34.46
N ASP A 267 -9.35 -0.40 -34.61
CA ASP A 267 -8.86 -0.91 -35.89
C ASP A 267 -9.97 -1.67 -36.60
N VAL A 268 -10.59 -1.01 -37.58
CA VAL A 268 -11.76 -1.49 -38.33
C VAL A 268 -11.58 -1.20 -39.83
N PRO A 269 -12.22 -1.96 -40.72
CA PRO A 269 -12.21 -1.67 -42.15
C PRO A 269 -12.67 -0.23 -42.46
N ASP A 270 -12.08 0.41 -43.47
CA ASP A 270 -12.37 1.83 -43.80
C ASP A 270 -13.86 2.15 -43.98
N ALA A 271 -14.63 1.21 -44.53
CA ALA A 271 -16.08 1.36 -44.72
C ALA A 271 -16.87 1.44 -43.40
N GLU A 272 -16.24 1.13 -42.27
CA GLU A 272 -16.85 0.91 -40.96
C GLU A 272 -16.28 1.83 -39.87
N GLN A 273 -15.45 2.83 -40.22
CA GLN A 273 -14.81 3.71 -39.22
C GLN A 273 -15.81 4.46 -38.32
N GLN A 274 -17.07 4.61 -38.72
CA GLN A 274 -18.14 5.23 -37.92
C GLN A 274 -18.96 4.25 -37.08
N SER A 275 -18.82 2.93 -37.29
CA SER A 275 -19.54 1.91 -36.53
C SER A 275 -18.94 1.80 -35.12
N ASP A 276 -19.75 1.73 -34.08
CA ASP A 276 -19.25 1.40 -32.75
C ASP A 276 -19.01 -0.12 -32.66
N TYR A 277 -17.76 -0.55 -32.47
CA TYR A 277 -17.46 -1.95 -32.11
C TYR A 277 -17.39 -2.15 -30.61
N VAL A 278 -17.05 -1.07 -29.89
CA VAL A 278 -17.02 -1.00 -28.44
C VAL A 278 -17.88 0.17 -27.98
N ARG A 279 -18.84 -0.14 -27.10
CA ARG A 279 -19.65 0.85 -26.39
C ARG A 279 -19.04 1.10 -25.01
N ARG A 280 -19.14 2.37 -24.58
CA ARG A 280 -18.81 2.79 -23.21
C ARG A 280 -20.03 3.49 -22.65
N SER A 281 -20.41 3.15 -21.44
CA SER A 281 -21.55 3.76 -20.74
C SER A 281 -21.25 3.89 -19.26
N VAL A 282 -21.91 4.82 -18.60
CA VAL A 282 -21.95 4.88 -17.13
C VAL A 282 -22.72 3.64 -16.64
N ASP A 283 -22.16 2.94 -15.66
CA ASP A 283 -22.81 1.84 -14.95
C ASP A 283 -23.02 2.26 -13.49
N PRO A 284 -24.19 2.86 -13.14
CA PRO A 284 -24.39 3.55 -11.86
C PRO A 284 -24.24 2.68 -10.61
N GLU A 285 -24.38 1.36 -10.75
CA GLU A 285 -24.26 0.39 -9.66
C GLU A 285 -23.20 -0.69 -9.96
N GLY A 286 -22.46 -0.50 -11.06
CA GLY A 286 -21.51 -1.50 -11.56
C GLY A 286 -20.10 -1.37 -11.02
N GLY A 287 -19.80 -0.25 -10.37
CA GLY A 287 -18.52 0.04 -9.74
C GLY A 287 -18.34 -0.66 -8.40
N ARG A 288 -17.21 -0.35 -7.76
CA ARG A 288 -16.81 -0.96 -6.50
C ARG A 288 -17.75 -0.55 -5.37
N GLY A 289 -18.30 -1.53 -4.64
CA GLY A 289 -19.23 -1.23 -3.55
C GLY A 289 -20.56 -0.61 -4.01
N GLY A 290 -20.91 -0.75 -5.29
CA GLY A 290 -22.16 -0.23 -5.86
C GLY A 290 -22.09 1.24 -6.29
N THR A 291 -20.88 1.80 -6.45
CA THR A 291 -20.65 3.11 -7.08
C THR A 291 -20.84 3.06 -8.58
N ALA A 292 -20.81 4.24 -9.23
CA ALA A 292 -20.79 4.32 -10.68
C ALA A 292 -19.43 3.85 -11.21
N GLY A 293 -19.41 3.07 -12.29
CA GLY A 293 -18.21 2.72 -13.05
C GLY A 293 -18.37 3.00 -14.54
N MET A 294 -17.32 2.78 -15.32
CA MET A 294 -17.42 2.74 -16.79
C MET A 294 -17.56 1.30 -17.27
N LYS A 295 -18.72 0.97 -17.83
CA LYS A 295 -18.95 -0.29 -18.52
C LYS A 295 -18.46 -0.20 -19.95
N ILE A 296 -17.68 -1.21 -20.36
CA ILE A 296 -17.15 -1.42 -21.70
C ILE A 296 -17.76 -2.71 -22.25
N GLU A 297 -18.43 -2.61 -23.40
CA GLU A 297 -19.13 -3.72 -24.05
C GLU A 297 -18.71 -3.86 -25.51
N THR A 298 -18.36 -5.07 -25.93
CA THR A 298 -18.25 -5.40 -27.36
C THR A 298 -19.65 -5.48 -27.96
N VAL A 299 -20.03 -4.47 -28.72
CA VAL A 299 -21.34 -4.42 -29.41
C VAL A 299 -21.29 -5.03 -30.81
N LYS A 300 -20.09 -5.16 -31.38
CA LYS A 300 -19.86 -5.84 -32.66
C LYS A 300 -18.51 -6.55 -32.64
N ALA A 301 -18.52 -7.84 -32.95
CA ALA A 301 -17.29 -8.59 -33.18
C ALA A 301 -16.67 -8.20 -34.53
N GLY A 302 -15.34 -8.10 -34.59
CA GLY A 302 -14.59 -7.99 -35.85
C GLY A 302 -13.62 -6.82 -35.97
N ALA A 303 -13.57 -5.92 -34.98
CA ALA A 303 -12.44 -4.99 -34.85
C ALA A 303 -11.22 -5.80 -34.37
N GLY A 304 -10.09 -5.65 -35.04
CA GLY A 304 -8.85 -6.32 -34.63
C GLY A 304 -8.31 -5.78 -33.29
N TRP A 305 -8.62 -4.51 -33.01
CA TRP A 305 -8.22 -3.84 -31.79
C TRP A 305 -9.17 -2.70 -31.45
N ALA A 306 -9.35 -2.42 -30.16
CA ALA A 306 -10.02 -1.23 -29.67
C ALA A 306 -9.29 -0.70 -28.43
N ASN A 307 -9.13 0.63 -28.36
CA ASN A 307 -8.61 1.36 -27.22
C ASN A 307 -9.68 2.28 -26.66
N VAL A 308 -9.76 2.35 -25.33
CA VAL A 308 -10.52 3.34 -24.57
C VAL A 308 -9.52 4.13 -23.74
N SER A 309 -9.36 5.43 -24.05
CA SER A 309 -8.28 6.25 -23.52
C SER A 309 -8.77 7.56 -22.93
N ARG A 310 -8.02 8.11 -21.98
CA ARG A 310 -8.28 9.42 -21.38
C ARG A 310 -7.00 10.23 -21.33
N SER A 311 -7.12 11.52 -21.62
CA SER A 311 -6.03 12.48 -21.40
C SER A 311 -5.97 12.91 -19.94
N ILE A 312 -4.76 13.03 -19.41
CA ILE A 312 -4.51 13.47 -18.04
C ILE A 312 -4.43 15.00 -18.01
N PRO A 313 -5.27 15.68 -17.19
CA PRO A 313 -5.21 17.13 -17.03
C PRO A 313 -3.82 17.60 -16.58
N GLU A 314 -3.41 18.79 -17.01
CA GLU A 314 -2.05 19.34 -16.77
C GLU A 314 -1.65 19.33 -15.28
N GLY A 315 -2.57 19.67 -14.36
CA GLY A 315 -2.31 19.66 -12.92
C GLY A 315 -2.22 18.28 -12.28
N SER A 316 -2.43 17.19 -13.04
CA SER A 316 -2.44 15.81 -12.54
C SER A 316 -1.41 14.93 -13.24
N ARG A 317 -0.46 15.51 -13.97
CA ARG A 317 0.52 14.78 -14.80
C ARG A 317 1.74 14.29 -14.04
N ASP A 318 2.03 14.90 -12.90
CA ASP A 318 3.16 14.48 -12.07
C ASP A 318 2.77 13.28 -11.21
N TRP A 319 3.31 12.13 -11.56
CA TRP A 319 3.11 10.83 -10.93
C TRP A 319 4.43 10.34 -10.30
N SER A 320 5.44 11.22 -10.12
CA SER A 320 6.78 10.85 -9.59
C SER A 320 6.74 10.23 -8.21
N ASP A 321 5.69 10.54 -7.44
CA ASP A 321 5.57 10.16 -6.04
C ASP A 321 4.72 8.91 -5.82
N TYR A 322 4.36 8.19 -6.90
CA TYR A 322 3.56 6.98 -6.84
C TYR A 322 4.36 5.79 -7.38
N ASP A 323 3.98 4.59 -6.95
CA ASP A 323 4.66 3.35 -7.34
C ASP A 323 4.06 2.73 -8.60
N GLY A 324 2.82 3.09 -8.93
CA GLY A 324 2.15 2.59 -10.12
C GLY A 324 0.71 3.05 -10.24
N VAL A 325 -0.01 2.40 -11.15
CA VAL A 325 -1.43 2.63 -11.40
C VAL A 325 -2.28 1.54 -10.75
N THR A 326 -3.46 1.92 -10.27
CA THR A 326 -4.47 1.00 -9.75
C THR A 326 -5.82 1.27 -10.40
N PHE A 327 -6.65 0.25 -10.45
CA PHE A 327 -8.06 0.36 -10.84
C PHE A 327 -8.81 -0.86 -10.31
N TRP A 328 -10.11 -0.71 -10.11
CA TRP A 328 -11.02 -1.83 -9.91
C TRP A 328 -11.58 -2.30 -11.25
N ILE A 329 -11.75 -3.61 -11.41
CA ILE A 329 -12.37 -4.21 -12.60
C ILE A 329 -13.31 -5.33 -12.22
N ARG A 330 -14.47 -5.37 -12.89
CA ARG A 330 -15.39 -6.52 -12.89
C ARG A 330 -15.59 -7.02 -14.32
N HIS A 331 -15.31 -8.29 -14.53
CA HIS A 331 -15.41 -8.93 -15.84
C HIS A 331 -16.53 -9.97 -15.84
N GLU A 332 -17.56 -9.75 -16.66
CA GLU A 332 -18.82 -10.50 -16.66
C GLU A 332 -19.26 -10.83 -18.10
N SER A 333 -18.43 -11.58 -18.81
CA SER A 333 -18.73 -11.98 -20.20
C SER A 333 -19.60 -13.24 -20.25
N GLY A 334 -19.52 -14.09 -19.22
CA GLY A 334 -20.34 -15.31 -19.10
C GLY A 334 -19.94 -16.43 -20.07
N ASP A 335 -18.83 -16.26 -20.79
CA ASP A 335 -18.28 -17.23 -21.76
C ASP A 335 -17.07 -18.00 -21.19
N ALA A 336 -16.76 -17.82 -19.90
CA ALA A 336 -15.62 -18.41 -19.20
C ALA A 336 -14.24 -18.07 -19.80
N LYS A 337 -14.15 -17.14 -20.76
CA LYS A 337 -12.90 -16.75 -21.40
C LYS A 337 -12.27 -15.62 -20.61
N ALA A 338 -11.01 -15.76 -20.19
CA ALA A 338 -10.29 -14.65 -19.57
C ALA A 338 -10.09 -13.49 -20.56
N LEU A 339 -10.41 -12.27 -20.13
CA LEU A 339 -10.17 -11.04 -20.88
C LEU A 339 -8.66 -10.79 -20.94
N SER A 340 -8.14 -10.57 -22.15
CA SER A 340 -6.78 -10.07 -22.35
C SER A 340 -6.84 -8.56 -22.52
N LEU A 341 -6.34 -7.84 -21.53
CA LEU A 341 -6.37 -6.39 -21.46
C LEU A 341 -4.96 -5.82 -21.59
N SER A 342 -4.76 -4.98 -22.60
CA SER A 342 -3.61 -4.09 -22.70
C SER A 342 -3.87 -2.87 -21.81
N ILE A 343 -2.83 -2.45 -21.10
CA ILE A 343 -2.82 -1.20 -20.34
C ILE A 343 -1.63 -0.40 -20.84
N ASP A 344 -1.88 0.81 -21.33
CA ASP A 344 -0.80 1.71 -21.73
C ASP A 344 -0.88 3.06 -21.03
N LEU A 345 0.29 3.60 -20.71
CA LEU A 345 0.48 4.92 -20.14
C LEU A 345 1.18 5.79 -21.17
N THR A 346 0.81 7.06 -21.28
CA THR A 346 1.44 8.00 -22.20
C THR A 346 2.14 9.11 -21.42
N SER A 347 3.43 9.34 -21.68
CA SER A 347 4.21 10.50 -21.24
C SER A 347 4.30 11.55 -22.36
N ASP A 348 4.70 12.77 -22.03
CA ASP A 348 4.89 13.87 -22.98
C ASP A 348 6.17 13.78 -23.83
N GLY A 349 7.00 12.76 -23.57
CA GLY A 349 8.22 12.47 -24.32
C GLY A 349 7.98 11.95 -25.75
N ALA A 350 9.03 12.02 -26.58
CA ALA A 350 9.03 11.38 -27.90
C ALA A 350 8.87 9.87 -27.75
N TYR A 351 7.92 9.27 -28.49
CA TYR A 351 7.53 7.87 -28.32
C TYR A 351 7.13 7.55 -26.87
N GLY A 352 6.36 8.45 -26.26
CA GLY A 352 6.02 8.39 -24.83
C GLY A 352 4.98 7.34 -24.47
N MET A 353 4.64 6.37 -25.34
CA MET A 353 3.65 5.36 -24.96
C MET A 353 4.35 4.15 -24.35
N HIS A 354 3.93 3.74 -23.17
CA HIS A 354 4.51 2.64 -22.43
C HIS A 354 3.44 1.59 -22.19
N SER A 355 3.69 0.38 -22.69
CA SER A 355 2.83 -0.80 -22.54
C SER A 355 3.36 -1.71 -21.45
N LEU A 356 2.50 -2.61 -20.96
CA LEU A 356 2.95 -3.72 -20.13
C LEU A 356 4.02 -4.55 -20.85
N ARG A 357 5.07 -4.92 -20.11
CA ARG A 357 6.13 -5.79 -20.64
C ARG A 357 5.58 -7.16 -21.00
N SER A 358 6.21 -7.82 -21.98
CA SER A 358 5.85 -9.17 -22.39
C SER A 358 5.88 -10.20 -21.26
N SER A 359 6.74 -9.96 -20.27
CA SER A 359 6.89 -10.72 -19.04
C SER A 359 6.89 -9.76 -17.87
N GLY A 360 6.00 -9.99 -16.91
CA GLY A 360 5.80 -9.14 -15.75
C GLY A 360 4.62 -9.64 -14.92
N ILE A 361 4.34 -8.91 -13.85
CA ILE A 361 3.31 -9.28 -12.87
C ILE A 361 2.37 -8.11 -12.58
N ALA A 362 1.06 -8.40 -12.55
CA ALA A 362 0.07 -7.57 -11.88
C ALA A 362 -0.22 -8.12 -10.50
N LEU A 363 -0.67 -7.26 -9.59
CA LEU A 363 -1.24 -7.68 -8.31
C LEU A 363 -2.75 -7.55 -8.41
N LEU A 364 -3.48 -8.64 -8.15
CA LEU A 364 -4.95 -8.68 -8.14
C LEU A 364 -5.44 -8.95 -6.73
N SER A 365 -6.51 -8.28 -6.30
CA SER A 365 -7.19 -8.55 -5.04
C SER A 365 -8.69 -8.62 -5.27
N ASP A 366 -9.30 -9.74 -4.89
CA ASP A 366 -10.76 -9.96 -4.92
C ASP A 366 -11.46 -9.45 -3.65
N GLY A 367 -10.71 -8.86 -2.71
CA GLY A 367 -11.22 -8.45 -1.40
C GLY A 367 -11.47 -9.60 -0.44
N GLN A 368 -10.93 -10.81 -0.64
CA GLN A 368 -11.07 -11.91 0.35
C GLN A 368 -9.75 -12.59 0.74
N GLY A 369 -8.61 -12.16 0.21
CA GLY A 369 -7.36 -12.89 0.41
C GLY A 369 -6.06 -12.13 0.14
N GLY A 370 -6.06 -10.80 0.34
CA GLY A 370 -4.88 -9.98 0.04
C GLY A 370 -4.62 -9.86 -1.47
N TRP A 371 -3.36 -9.64 -1.85
CA TRP A 371 -2.93 -9.47 -3.25
C TRP A 371 -2.33 -10.77 -3.79
N THR A 372 -2.74 -11.16 -4.99
CA THR A 372 -2.23 -12.32 -5.74
C THR A 372 -1.47 -11.86 -6.97
N GLU A 373 -0.26 -12.37 -7.17
CA GLU A 373 0.51 -12.12 -8.40
C GLU A 373 -0.11 -12.83 -9.61
N THR A 374 -0.34 -12.08 -10.68
CA THR A 374 -0.84 -12.58 -11.96
C THR A 374 0.14 -12.21 -13.07
N ALA A 375 0.72 -13.21 -13.72
CA ALA A 375 1.66 -13.00 -14.80
C ALA A 375 0.97 -12.48 -16.08
N TYR A 376 1.64 -11.60 -16.80
CA TYR A 376 1.18 -11.17 -18.13
C TYR A 376 1.30 -12.29 -19.17
N SER A 377 0.41 -12.25 -20.15
CA SER A 377 0.52 -13.09 -21.36
C SER A 377 0.81 -12.19 -22.56
N GLY A 378 2.07 -12.10 -22.96
CA GLY A 378 2.46 -11.31 -24.13
C GLY A 378 2.24 -9.79 -23.98
N GLY A 379 2.36 -9.26 -22.76
CA GLY A 379 2.10 -7.85 -22.47
C GLY A 379 0.62 -7.53 -22.25
N MET A 380 -0.20 -8.56 -22.00
CA MET A 380 -1.62 -8.42 -21.70
C MET A 380 -1.91 -8.93 -20.29
N LEU A 381 -2.59 -8.12 -19.50
CA LEU A 381 -3.20 -8.53 -18.24
C LEU A 381 -4.32 -9.54 -18.52
N GLN A 382 -4.31 -10.67 -17.82
CA GLN A 382 -5.36 -11.68 -17.91
C GLN A 382 -6.34 -11.49 -16.76
N VAL A 383 -7.59 -11.20 -17.08
CA VAL A 383 -8.66 -11.02 -16.09
C VAL A 383 -9.67 -12.17 -16.25
N PRO A 384 -9.75 -13.10 -15.29
CA PRO A 384 -10.69 -14.21 -15.36
C PRO A 384 -12.14 -13.74 -15.53
N ASP A 385 -12.97 -14.53 -16.21
CA ASP A 385 -14.42 -14.29 -16.21
C ASP A 385 -14.97 -14.49 -14.79
N GLY A 386 -15.86 -13.60 -14.35
CA GLY A 386 -16.39 -13.54 -12.99
C GLY A 386 -15.44 -12.89 -11.97
N PHE A 387 -14.24 -12.43 -12.36
CA PHE A 387 -13.39 -11.66 -11.46
C PHE A 387 -13.99 -10.28 -11.21
N ALA A 388 -14.03 -9.88 -9.94
CA ALA A 388 -14.36 -8.54 -9.50
C ALA A 388 -13.37 -8.14 -8.40
N GLY A 389 -12.53 -7.14 -8.65
CA GLY A 389 -11.44 -6.83 -7.73
C GLY A 389 -10.54 -5.70 -8.17
N ALA A 390 -9.65 -5.31 -7.27
CA ALA A 390 -8.63 -4.30 -7.51
C ALA A 390 -7.44 -4.90 -8.27
N VAL A 391 -6.82 -4.07 -9.10
CA VAL A 391 -5.59 -4.36 -9.84
C VAL A 391 -4.56 -3.29 -9.49
N ARG A 392 -3.32 -3.70 -9.26
CA ARG A 392 -2.16 -2.81 -9.13
C ARG A 392 -1.09 -3.21 -10.15
N LEU A 393 -0.58 -2.19 -10.86
CA LEU A 393 0.46 -2.33 -11.88
C LEU A 393 1.61 -1.38 -11.52
N PRO A 394 2.74 -1.89 -10.99
CA PRO A 394 3.91 -1.05 -10.72
C PRO A 394 4.43 -0.37 -11.99
N PHE A 395 4.96 0.85 -11.90
CA PHE A 395 5.56 1.53 -13.06
C PHE A 395 6.72 0.74 -13.66
N GLY A 396 7.41 -0.05 -12.84
CA GLY A 396 8.44 -1.00 -13.27
C GLY A 396 7.97 -2.08 -14.25
N GLU A 397 6.66 -2.30 -14.38
CA GLU A 397 6.06 -3.26 -15.30
C GLU A 397 5.81 -2.69 -16.71
N PHE A 398 6.03 -1.39 -16.88
CA PHE A 398 5.86 -0.72 -18.16
C PHE A 398 7.19 -0.58 -18.91
N ALA A 399 7.11 -0.68 -20.23
CA ALA A 399 8.19 -0.39 -21.15
C ALA A 399 7.63 0.29 -22.39
N GLN A 400 8.47 1.08 -23.06
CA GLN A 400 8.10 1.77 -24.29
C GLN A 400 7.51 0.78 -25.32
N ALA A 401 6.38 1.15 -25.91
CA ALA A 401 5.63 0.27 -26.78
C ALA A 401 6.43 -0.02 -28.07
N ALA A 402 6.64 -1.31 -28.37
CA ALA A 402 7.50 -1.74 -29.46
C ALA A 402 7.04 -1.27 -30.86
N TRP A 403 5.75 -0.96 -31.04
CA TRP A 403 5.24 -0.48 -32.33
C TRP A 403 5.62 0.98 -32.62
N GLN A 404 6.08 1.73 -31.62
CA GLN A 404 6.47 3.13 -31.79
C GLN A 404 7.82 3.30 -32.50
N CYS A 405 8.73 2.32 -32.37
CA CYS A 405 10.01 2.31 -33.07
C CYS A 405 10.67 0.92 -33.08
N ASP A 406 11.57 0.68 -34.03
CA ASP A 406 12.20 -0.64 -34.30
C ASP A 406 12.93 -1.28 -33.10
N SER A 407 13.28 -0.51 -32.06
CA SER A 407 13.98 -0.99 -30.86
C SER A 407 13.41 -0.44 -29.55
N CYS A 408 12.14 -0.02 -29.55
CA CYS A 408 11.48 0.56 -28.37
C CYS A 408 11.31 -0.52 -27.29
N SER A 409 12.00 -0.32 -26.16
CA SER A 409 11.94 -1.23 -25.00
C SER A 409 12.36 -0.53 -23.69
N ALA A 410 12.53 0.79 -23.73
CA ALA A 410 13.01 1.55 -22.59
C ALA A 410 12.02 1.45 -21.43
N PRO A 411 12.49 1.18 -20.19
CA PRO A 411 11.62 1.18 -19.02
C PRO A 411 10.99 2.56 -18.81
N LEU A 412 9.77 2.60 -18.25
CA LEU A 412 9.20 3.85 -17.75
C LEU A 412 9.96 4.25 -16.47
N THR A 413 10.79 5.29 -16.55
CA THR A 413 11.60 5.78 -15.42
C THR A 413 11.26 7.21 -15.00
N ASP A 414 10.62 7.98 -15.89
CA ASP A 414 10.18 9.34 -15.61
C ASP A 414 8.66 9.38 -15.72
N THR A 415 8.01 9.63 -14.58
CA THR A 415 6.56 9.71 -14.45
C THR A 415 6.11 11.13 -14.11
N SER A 416 6.96 12.14 -14.28
CA SER A 416 6.62 13.54 -13.99
C SER A 416 5.74 14.22 -15.06
N GLY A 417 5.69 13.64 -16.26
CA GLY A 417 5.02 14.20 -17.44
C GLY A 417 3.94 13.31 -18.05
N MET A 418 3.10 12.66 -17.25
CA MET A 418 2.10 11.70 -17.75
C MET A 418 0.90 12.40 -18.38
N VAL A 419 0.58 12.11 -19.64
CA VAL A 419 -0.46 12.78 -20.44
C VAL A 419 -1.64 11.88 -20.80
N GLY A 420 -1.54 10.57 -20.63
CA GLY A 420 -2.60 9.65 -21.03
C GLY A 420 -2.59 8.30 -20.32
N PHE A 421 -3.77 7.69 -20.25
CA PHE A 421 -4.02 6.34 -19.75
C PHE A 421 -4.99 5.64 -20.70
N GLN A 422 -4.78 4.35 -21.01
CA GLN A 422 -5.71 3.60 -21.86
C GLN A 422 -5.82 2.11 -21.53
N PHE A 423 -7.01 1.60 -21.83
CA PHE A 423 -7.34 0.17 -21.90
C PHE A 423 -7.44 -0.27 -23.36
N GLY A 424 -6.78 -1.36 -23.74
CA GLY A 424 -6.82 -1.94 -25.07
C GLY A 424 -7.25 -3.41 -25.06
N PHE A 425 -8.04 -3.86 -26.04
CA PHE A 425 -8.37 -5.28 -26.22
C PHE A 425 -8.80 -5.57 -27.67
N SER A 426 -9.03 -6.84 -28.01
CA SER A 426 -9.44 -7.29 -29.35
C SER A 426 -10.92 -7.68 -29.39
N PRO A 427 -11.85 -6.82 -29.87
CA PRO A 427 -13.26 -7.19 -29.99
C PRO A 427 -13.52 -8.40 -30.92
N ALA A 428 -12.63 -8.68 -31.87
CA ALA A 428 -12.69 -9.88 -32.70
C ALA A 428 -12.49 -11.16 -31.89
N ASP A 429 -11.56 -11.15 -30.93
CA ASP A 429 -11.32 -12.28 -30.05
C ASP A 429 -12.31 -12.32 -28.87
N TYR A 430 -12.89 -11.17 -28.51
CA TYR A 430 -13.69 -10.93 -27.31
C TYR A 430 -15.08 -10.40 -27.66
N GLY A 431 -15.74 -11.09 -28.60
CA GLY A 431 -16.97 -10.67 -29.27
C GLY A 431 -18.21 -10.53 -28.38
N ALA A 432 -18.19 -11.12 -27.19
CA ALA A 432 -19.27 -11.03 -26.18
C ALA A 432 -18.79 -10.35 -24.89
N SER A 433 -17.60 -9.72 -24.90
CA SER A 433 -17.01 -9.28 -23.66
C SER A 433 -17.67 -8.05 -23.07
N VAL A 434 -17.91 -8.13 -21.77
CA VAL A 434 -18.48 -7.06 -20.95
C VAL A 434 -17.64 -6.95 -19.69
N PHE A 435 -17.10 -5.76 -19.43
CA PHE A 435 -16.40 -5.49 -18.19
C PHE A 435 -16.65 -4.05 -17.74
N THR A 436 -16.56 -3.82 -16.44
CA THR A 436 -16.69 -2.52 -15.82
C THR A 436 -15.37 -2.18 -15.15
N VAL A 437 -14.90 -0.95 -15.36
CA VAL A 437 -13.74 -0.40 -14.65
C VAL A 437 -14.18 0.72 -13.73
N ASP A 438 -13.52 0.84 -12.60
CA ASP A 438 -13.77 1.85 -11.58
C ASP A 438 -12.47 2.21 -10.83
N ASP A 439 -12.49 3.23 -9.97
CA ASP A 439 -11.38 3.64 -9.08
C ASP A 439 -10.01 3.72 -9.79
N ILE A 440 -9.98 4.27 -11.01
CA ILE A 440 -8.72 4.43 -11.73
C ILE A 440 -7.89 5.46 -10.99
N GLY A 441 -6.70 5.08 -10.57
CA GLY A 441 -5.88 5.88 -9.70
C GLY A 441 -4.40 5.53 -9.73
N LEU A 442 -3.68 6.15 -8.81
CA LEU A 442 -2.28 5.90 -8.53
C LEU A 442 -2.15 5.38 -7.11
N TYR A 443 -1.28 4.40 -6.91
CA TYR A 443 -1.01 3.86 -5.58
C TYR A 443 0.44 4.09 -5.17
N ALA A 444 0.67 4.17 -3.86
CA ALA A 444 1.98 4.30 -3.26
C ALA A 444 2.12 3.23 -2.16
N ILE A 445 3.15 2.41 -2.30
CA ILE A 445 3.56 1.31 -1.41
C ILE A 445 4.99 1.51 -0.86
N HIS A 446 5.84 2.31 -1.51
CA HIS A 446 7.20 2.63 -1.05
C HIS A 446 7.35 4.11 -0.68
N SER A 447 8.28 4.40 0.22
CA SER A 447 8.76 5.74 0.51
C SER A 447 9.87 6.12 -0.44
N ARG A 448 10.08 7.43 -0.55
CA ARG A 448 11.32 7.98 -1.08
C ARG A 448 12.48 7.35 -0.29
N ALA A 449 13.33 6.57 -0.97
CA ALA A 449 14.68 6.32 -0.48
C ALA A 449 15.43 7.66 -0.48
N GLY A 450 15.27 8.43 0.60
CA GLY A 450 16.21 9.48 0.97
C GLY A 450 17.61 8.86 0.98
N ALA A 451 18.53 9.53 0.31
CA ALA A 451 19.88 9.03 0.09
C ALA A 451 20.55 8.53 1.39
N SER A 452 21.09 7.31 1.31
CA SER A 452 22.24 6.79 2.05
C SER A 452 22.19 6.77 3.60
N GLY A 453 22.10 5.54 4.14
CA GLY A 453 23.00 5.13 5.22
C GLY A 453 22.39 4.88 6.60
N MET A 454 21.61 3.81 6.77
CA MET A 454 21.45 3.19 8.08
C MET A 454 22.75 2.43 8.44
N GLY A 455 23.73 3.21 8.88
CA GLY A 455 24.92 2.73 9.55
C GLY A 455 24.79 2.98 11.05
N ASP A 456 24.77 1.88 11.79
CA ASP A 456 25.07 1.73 13.21
C ASP A 456 25.78 2.94 13.85
N GLY A 457 25.13 3.52 14.86
CA GLY A 457 25.58 4.77 15.46
C GLY A 457 24.99 5.04 16.83
N GLY A 458 25.02 4.06 17.73
CA GLY A 458 24.78 4.31 19.14
C GLY A 458 25.70 5.42 19.65
N ARG A 459 25.12 6.51 20.16
CA ARG A 459 25.80 7.47 21.04
C ARG A 459 24.81 8.11 22.02
N ASP A 460 25.11 7.90 23.29
CA ASP A 460 24.56 8.54 24.48
C ASP A 460 24.35 10.05 24.31
N PHE A 461 23.15 10.53 24.61
CA PHE A 461 22.92 11.92 25.00
C PHE A 461 21.93 11.98 26.18
N ARG A 462 22.48 11.98 27.39
CA ARG A 462 21.83 12.55 28.58
C ARG A 462 22.04 14.06 28.56
N ALA A 463 20.99 14.85 28.37
CA ALA A 463 20.82 16.16 29.02
C ALA A 463 19.40 16.74 28.77
N GLU A 464 18.71 16.99 29.88
CA GLU A 464 17.88 18.18 30.15
C GLU A 464 16.60 18.44 29.34
N VAL A 465 15.49 17.85 29.80
CA VAL A 465 14.18 18.52 29.86
C VAL A 465 13.67 18.46 31.30
N ARG A 466 14.12 19.40 32.12
CA ARG A 466 13.50 19.77 33.40
C ARG A 466 13.44 21.29 33.47
N ALA A 467 12.34 21.87 32.99
CA ALA A 467 11.87 23.19 33.41
C ALA A 467 10.46 23.40 32.87
N GLY A 468 9.45 23.24 33.73
CA GLY A 468 8.07 23.49 33.33
C GLY A 468 6.99 23.08 34.32
N ALA A 469 7.31 22.85 35.60
CA ALA A 469 6.30 22.61 36.62
C ALA A 469 6.75 23.28 37.92
N ASP A 470 6.58 24.60 37.98
CA ASP A 470 6.48 25.33 39.24
C ASP A 470 5.82 26.68 38.98
N ARG A 471 4.49 26.70 39.15
CA ARG A 471 3.66 27.79 39.72
C ARG A 471 2.23 27.65 39.22
N GLN A 472 1.36 27.06 40.05
CA GLN A 472 0.15 27.72 40.57
C GLN A 472 -0.72 26.69 41.29
N SER A 473 -0.68 26.71 42.62
CA SER A 473 -1.93 26.75 43.40
C SER A 473 -1.62 27.22 44.82
N ALA A 474 -2.48 28.12 45.30
CA ALA A 474 -2.79 28.21 46.71
C ALA A 474 -3.39 26.88 47.20
#